data_AF-A0A1F7I0C2-F1
#
_entry.id   AF-A0A1F7I0C2-F1
#
_cell.length_a   1.000
_cell.length_b   1.000
_cell.length_c   1.000
_cell.angle_alpha   90.00
_cell.angle_beta   90.00
_cell.angle_gamma   90.00
#
_symmetry.space_group_name_H-M   'P 1'
#
loop_
_entity.id
_entity.type
_entity.pdbx_description
1 polymer ?
#
loop_
_entity_poly.entity_id
_entity_poly.type
_entity_poly.pdbx_seq_one_letter_code
_entity_poly.pdbx_strand_id
1 'polypeptide(L)'
;MKGQNIADAFEIVKIFQKDVLQQPPSLEQMHLEVRMMNFKIRPIQGDLSTLNFQDREFIVALWSLGKLDDFFQEHFNQLQKQQQEVFYRLMNMMRFEFQNKLNKANIKPQTKNVKSAIFEMEIFKEQSKRNN
;
A
#
# COMPACT_ATOMS: atom_id res chain seq x y z
N MET A 1 35.19 8.53 -18.53
CA MET A 1 34.01 9.09 -17.83
C MET A 1 32.95 8.00 -17.79
N LYS A 2 32.62 7.47 -16.61
CA LYS A 2 31.61 6.40 -16.48
C LYS A 2 30.23 7.04 -16.70
N GLY A 3 29.53 6.60 -17.75
CA GLY A 3 28.17 7.04 -18.05
C GLY A 3 27.27 6.77 -16.86
N GLN A 4 26.66 7.83 -16.32
CA GLN A 4 25.61 7.69 -15.32
C GLN A 4 24.46 6.94 -15.99
N ASN A 5 24.22 5.72 -15.52
CA ASN A 5 23.08 4.92 -15.93
C ASN A 5 21.83 5.57 -15.30
N ILE A 6 21.23 6.51 -16.03
CA ILE A 6 20.00 7.18 -15.62
C ILE A 6 18.90 6.14 -15.78
N ALA A 7 18.46 5.55 -14.68
CA ALA A 7 17.40 4.56 -14.71
C ALA A 7 16.12 5.19 -15.29
N ASP A 8 15.57 4.56 -16.34
CA ASP A 8 14.31 4.94 -16.95
C ASP A 8 13.16 4.68 -15.95
N ALA A 9 12.21 5.61 -15.83
CA ALA A 9 11.05 5.46 -14.96
C ALA A 9 10.29 4.14 -15.22
N PHE A 10 10.20 3.71 -16.48
CA PHE A 10 9.55 2.45 -16.85
C PHE A 10 10.33 1.23 -16.37
N GLU A 11 11.66 1.27 -16.43
CA GLU A 11 12.51 0.18 -15.94
C GLU A 11 12.37 0.03 -14.42
N ILE A 12 12.37 1.15 -13.69
CA ILE A 12 12.19 1.15 -12.23
C ILE A 12 10.81 0.58 -11.86
N VAL A 13 9.73 1.00 -12.55
CA VAL A 13 8.39 0.44 -12.30
C VAL A 13 8.33 -1.05 -12.64
N LYS A 14 9.03 -1.49 -13.69
CA LYS A 14 9.11 -2.91 -14.05
C LYS A 14 9.83 -3.74 -12.98
N ILE A 15 10.86 -3.18 -12.34
CA ILE A 15 11.53 -3.78 -11.19
C ILE A 15 10.52 -3.95 -10.04
N PHE A 16 9.74 -2.93 -9.70
CA PHE A 16 8.71 -3.04 -8.67
C PHE A 16 7.72 -4.17 -8.96
N GLN A 17 7.21 -4.25 -10.19
CA GLN A 17 6.27 -5.30 -10.57
C GLN A 17 6.87 -6.70 -10.42
N LYS A 18 8.11 -6.89 -10.89
CA LYS A 18 8.78 -8.18 -10.91
C LYS A 18 9.23 -8.63 -9.51
N ASP A 19 9.87 -7.73 -8.78
CA ASP A 19 10.61 -8.10 -7.58
C ASP A 19 9.76 -7.94 -6.31
N VAL A 20 8.70 -7.11 -6.36
CA VAL A 20 7.78 -6.92 -5.23
C VAL A 20 6.44 -7.61 -5.47
N LEU A 21 5.79 -7.38 -6.62
CA LEU A 21 4.41 -7.85 -6.82
C LEU A 21 4.30 -9.30 -7.32
N GLN A 22 5.26 -9.77 -8.13
CA GLN A 22 5.25 -11.14 -8.67
C GLN A 22 5.89 -12.16 -7.74
N GLN A 23 6.64 -11.70 -6.74
CA GLN A 23 7.25 -12.54 -5.71
C GLN A 23 6.78 -12.11 -4.32
N PRO A 24 5.46 -12.07 -4.07
CA PRO A 24 4.96 -11.67 -2.76
C PRO A 24 5.38 -12.69 -1.70
N PRO A 25 5.68 -12.25 -0.47
CA PRO A 25 5.94 -13.16 0.64
C PRO A 25 4.66 -13.91 1.04
N SER A 26 4.78 -14.83 2.00
CA SER A 26 3.60 -15.52 2.56
C SER A 26 2.62 -14.52 3.20
N LEU A 27 1.35 -14.90 3.30
CA LEU A 27 0.32 -14.04 3.93
C LEU A 27 0.69 -13.69 5.38
N GLU A 28 1.26 -14.64 6.13
CA GLU A 28 1.74 -14.42 7.50
C GLU A 28 2.85 -13.37 7.56
N GLN A 29 3.77 -13.41 6.61
CA GLN A 29 4.85 -12.43 6.51
C GLN A 29 4.31 -11.06 6.09
N MET A 30 3.33 -10.99 5.18
CA MET A 30 2.63 -9.74 4.85
C MET A 30 1.95 -9.14 6.08
N HIS A 31 1.28 -9.97 6.89
CA HIS A 31 0.67 -9.52 8.14
C HIS A 31 1.69 -8.88 9.08
N LEU A 32 2.86 -9.51 9.24
CA LEU A 32 3.94 -8.97 10.06
C LEU A 32 4.43 -7.63 9.52
N GLU A 33 4.66 -7.54 8.21
CA GLU A 33 5.13 -6.32 7.56
C GLU A 33 4.10 -5.18 7.65
N VAL A 34 2.82 -5.45 7.39
CA VAL A 34 1.74 -4.46 7.51
C VAL A 34 1.68 -3.87 8.92
N ARG A 35 1.90 -4.68 9.96
CA ARG A 35 1.96 -4.18 11.35
C ARG A 35 3.14 -3.22 11.57
N MET A 36 4.24 -3.40 10.84
CA MET A 36 5.43 -2.54 10.93
C MET A 36 5.36 -1.31 10.01
N MET A 37 4.43 -1.28 9.04
CA MET A 37 4.29 -0.19 8.06
C MET A 37 3.63 1.08 8.62
N ASN A 38 3.29 1.12 9.92
CA ASN A 38 2.67 2.27 10.59
C ASN A 38 1.35 2.75 9.97
N PHE A 39 0.55 1.82 9.44
CA PHE A 39 -0.83 2.12 9.08
C PHE A 39 -1.67 2.32 10.33
N LYS A 40 -2.53 3.33 10.31
CA LYS A 40 -3.59 3.54 11.28
C LYS A 40 -4.93 3.51 10.58
N ILE A 41 -5.88 2.88 11.27
CA ILE A 41 -7.26 2.76 10.82
C ILE A 41 -8.12 3.54 11.80
N ARG A 42 -8.94 4.46 11.29
CA ARG A 42 -9.88 5.25 12.09
C ARG A 42 -11.31 5.01 11.60
N PRO A 43 -12.27 4.79 12.51
CA PRO A 43 -13.69 4.82 12.14
C PRO A 43 -14.07 6.22 11.69
N ILE A 44 -14.74 6.31 10.54
CA ILE A 44 -15.56 7.46 10.16
C ILE A 44 -17.01 7.19 10.63
N GLN A 45 -17.49 5.95 10.42
CA GLN A 45 -18.80 5.50 10.85
C GLN A 45 -18.77 4.03 11.29
N GLY A 46 -19.52 3.70 12.34
CA GLY A 46 -19.64 2.35 12.87
C GLY A 46 -18.51 1.95 13.81
N ASP A 47 -18.68 0.81 14.49
CA ASP A 47 -17.70 0.26 15.42
C ASP A 47 -16.82 -0.79 14.74
N LEU A 48 -15.61 -0.40 14.38
CA LEU A 48 -14.64 -1.27 13.70
C LEU A 48 -14.12 -2.40 14.59
N SER A 49 -14.31 -2.35 15.92
CA SER A 49 -13.90 -3.45 16.81
C SER A 49 -14.63 -4.76 16.49
N THR A 50 -15.78 -4.65 15.82
CA THR A 50 -16.60 -5.77 15.39
C THR A 50 -16.15 -6.38 14.06
N LEU A 51 -15.19 -5.77 13.35
CA LEU A 51 -14.75 -6.21 12.02
C LEU A 51 -13.58 -7.19 12.09
N ASN A 52 -13.52 -8.11 11.12
CA ASN A 52 -12.38 -9.00 10.93
C ASN A 52 -11.44 -8.50 9.84
N PHE A 53 -10.30 -7.94 10.24
CA PHE A 53 -9.25 -7.46 9.33
C PHE A 53 -8.27 -8.55 8.87
N GLN A 54 -8.54 -9.82 9.16
CA GLN A 54 -7.74 -10.96 8.68
C GLN A 54 -8.12 -11.41 7.27
N ASP A 55 -8.97 -10.65 6.58
CA ASP A 55 -9.29 -10.92 5.18
C ASP A 55 -8.02 -10.86 4.32
N ARG A 56 -7.82 -11.89 3.49
CA ARG A 56 -6.62 -12.03 2.67
C ARG A 56 -6.48 -10.86 1.69
N GLU A 57 -7.56 -10.48 1.03
CA GLU A 57 -7.52 -9.42 0.02
C GLU A 57 -7.25 -8.05 0.67
N PHE A 58 -7.81 -7.83 1.87
CA PHE A 58 -7.51 -6.64 2.68
C PHE A 58 -6.02 -6.52 2.98
N ILE A 59 -5.42 -7.60 3.49
CA ILE A 59 -4.00 -7.61 3.89
C ILE A 59 -3.08 -7.48 2.69
N VAL A 60 -3.36 -8.18 1.60
CA VAL A 60 -2.60 -8.08 0.36
C VAL A 60 -2.66 -6.65 -0.19
N ALA A 61 -3.84 -6.04 -0.26
CA ALA A 61 -3.99 -4.68 -0.77
C ALA A 61 -3.25 -3.65 0.12
N LEU A 62 -3.36 -3.78 1.44
CA LEU A 62 -2.69 -2.90 2.38
C LEU A 62 -1.15 -3.05 2.33
N TRP A 63 -0.67 -4.28 2.23
CA TRP A 63 0.75 -4.58 2.03
C TRP A 63 1.27 -3.99 0.72
N SER A 64 0.54 -4.17 -0.40
CA SER A 64 0.92 -3.61 -1.71
C SER A 64 0.99 -2.09 -1.68
N LEU A 65 0.05 -1.42 -1.01
CA LEU A 65 0.10 0.04 -0.81
C LEU A 65 1.32 0.46 -0.01
N GLY A 66 1.63 -0.25 1.07
CA GLY A 66 2.80 0.04 1.90
C GLY A 66 4.11 -0.08 1.13
N LYS A 67 4.27 -1.17 0.36
CA LYS A 67 5.44 -1.39 -0.50
C LYS A 67 5.55 -0.37 -1.63
N LEU A 68 4.42 0.01 -2.21
CA LEU A 68 4.38 1.04 -3.26
C LEU A 68 4.91 2.38 -2.71
N ASP A 69 4.46 2.77 -1.52
CA ASP A 69 4.93 4.00 -0.86
C ASP A 69 6.43 3.94 -0.53
N ASP A 70 6.91 2.81 0.02
CA ASP A 70 8.33 2.62 0.35
C ASP A 70 9.20 2.69 -0.92
N PHE A 71 8.79 1.98 -1.97
CA PHE A 71 9.49 1.97 -3.25
C PHE A 71 9.51 3.36 -3.91
N PHE A 72 8.39 4.08 -3.85
CA PHE A 72 8.30 5.46 -4.32
C PHE A 72 9.29 6.36 -3.60
N GLN A 73 9.33 6.31 -2.25
CA GLN A 73 10.22 7.15 -1.45
C GLN A 73 11.70 6.88 -1.73
N GLU A 74 12.06 5.61 -1.93
CA GLU A 74 13.43 5.19 -2.22
C GLU A 74 13.90 5.70 -3.59
N HIS A 75 13.07 5.60 -4.62
CA HIS A 75 13.50 5.80 -6.02
C HIS A 75 13.17 7.18 -6.59
N PHE A 76 12.12 7.86 -6.10
CA PHE A 76 11.66 9.12 -6.70
C PHE A 76 12.74 10.20 -6.78
N ASN A 77 13.51 10.39 -5.70
CA ASN A 77 14.56 11.41 -5.64
C ASN A 77 15.84 11.03 -6.41
N GLN A 78 15.96 9.76 -6.84
CA GLN A 78 17.11 9.28 -7.62
C GLN A 78 16.91 9.51 -9.12
N LEU A 79 15.66 9.75 -9.54
CA LEU A 79 15.29 10.02 -10.93
C LEU A 79 15.62 11.45 -11.34
N GLN A 80 15.91 11.63 -12.63
CA GLN A 80 15.95 12.97 -13.22
C GLN A 80 14.57 13.61 -13.23
N LYS A 81 14.50 14.94 -13.12
CA LYS A 81 13.23 15.69 -13.07
C LYS A 81 12.23 15.32 -14.18
N GLN A 82 12.72 15.08 -15.40
CA GLN A 82 11.86 14.67 -16.53
C GLN A 82 11.25 13.28 -16.32
N GLN A 83 11.98 12.36 -15.70
CA GLN A 83 11.53 10.99 -15.40
C GLN A 83 10.66 10.93 -14.13
N GLN A 84 10.84 11.86 -13.19
CA GLN A 84 10.05 11.95 -11.97
C GLN A 84 8.55 12.09 -12.25
N GLU A 85 8.16 12.89 -13.24
CA GLU A 85 6.74 13.07 -13.58
C GLU A 85 6.14 11.78 -14.13
N VAL A 86 6.85 11.11 -15.05
CA VAL A 86 6.42 9.83 -15.63
C VAL A 86 6.29 8.78 -14.54
N PHE A 87 7.31 8.66 -13.69
CA PHE A 87 7.33 7.73 -12.57
C PHE A 87 6.17 8.01 -11.60
N TYR A 88 5.94 9.26 -11.22
CA TYR A 88 4.83 9.65 -10.35
C TYR A 88 3.48 9.23 -10.93
N ARG A 89 3.24 9.47 -12.22
CA ARG A 89 2.00 9.07 -12.89
C ARG A 89 1.81 7.55 -12.85
N LEU A 90 2.84 6.77 -13.19
CA LEU A 90 2.79 5.30 -13.18
C LEU A 90 2.52 4.75 -11.77
N MET A 91 3.22 5.27 -10.77
CA MET A 91 3.06 4.88 -9.37
C MET A 91 1.66 5.24 -8.85
N ASN A 92 1.14 6.42 -9.21
CA ASN A 92 -0.20 6.83 -8.81
C ASN A 92 -1.31 5.97 -9.43
N MET A 93 -1.14 5.51 -10.68
CA MET A 93 -2.06 4.56 -11.29
C MET A 93 -2.09 3.23 -10.52
N MET A 94 -0.93 2.68 -10.16
CA MET A 94 -0.87 1.46 -9.33
C MET A 94 -1.47 1.69 -7.94
N ARG A 95 -1.24 2.86 -7.35
CA ARG A 95 -1.84 3.24 -6.05
C ARG A 95 -3.35 3.19 -6.11
N PHE A 96 -3.94 3.78 -7.14
CA PHE A 96 -5.40 3.78 -7.35
C PHE A 96 -5.95 2.35 -7.48
N GLU A 97 -5.27 1.48 -8.22
CA GLU A 97 -5.67 0.08 -8.35
C GLU A 97 -5.64 -0.67 -7.01
N PHE A 98 -4.61 -0.47 -6.19
CA PHE A 98 -4.55 -1.10 -4.87
C PHE A 98 -5.58 -0.53 -3.89
N GLN A 99 -5.87 0.77 -3.94
CA GLN A 99 -6.95 1.37 -3.17
C GLN A 99 -8.31 0.79 -3.56
N ASN A 100 -8.56 0.58 -4.85
CA ASN A 100 -9.79 -0.06 -5.32
C ASN A 100 -9.90 -1.51 -4.84
N LYS A 101 -8.80 -2.25 -4.78
CA LYS A 101 -8.79 -3.61 -4.20
C LYS A 101 -9.10 -3.57 -2.70
N LEU A 102 -8.51 -2.62 -1.97
CA LEU A 102 -8.75 -2.44 -0.54
C LEU A 102 -10.23 -2.13 -0.25
N ASN A 103 -10.85 -1.25 -1.05
CA ASN A 103 -12.28 -0.91 -0.93
C ASN A 103 -13.22 -2.08 -1.28
N LYS A 104 -12.75 -3.03 -2.09
CA LYS A 104 -13.50 -4.24 -2.47
C LYS A 104 -13.23 -5.42 -1.54
N ALA A 105 -12.29 -5.29 -0.61
CA ALA A 105 -11.95 -6.36 0.33
C ALA A 105 -13.16 -6.67 1.22
N ASN A 106 -13.42 -7.96 1.43
CA ASN A 106 -14.63 -8.41 2.09
C ASN A 106 -14.45 -8.44 3.61
N ILE A 107 -14.41 -7.27 4.23
CA ILE A 107 -14.28 -7.14 5.68
C ILE A 107 -15.63 -7.47 6.31
N LYS A 108 -15.72 -8.66 6.90
CA LYS A 108 -16.95 -9.13 7.54
C LYS A 108 -16.97 -8.83 9.03
N PRO A 109 -18.15 -8.54 9.62
CA PRO A 109 -18.30 -8.54 11.05
C PRO A 109 -17.99 -9.92 11.64
N GLN A 110 -17.33 -9.95 12.80
CA GLN A 110 -17.00 -11.18 13.54
C GLN A 110 -18.26 -11.87 14.10
N THR A 111 -19.35 -11.12 14.30
CA THR A 111 -20.60 -11.65 14.84
C THR A 111 -21.75 -11.52 13.83
N LYS A 112 -22.58 -12.57 13.74
CA LYS A 112 -23.74 -12.62 12.83
C LYS A 112 -24.89 -11.68 13.25
N ASN A 113 -24.80 -11.05 14.42
CA ASN A 113 -25.86 -10.23 15.01
C ASN A 113 -25.75 -8.73 14.72
N VAL A 114 -24.74 -8.30 13.94
CA VAL A 114 -24.66 -6.91 13.50
C VAL A 114 -25.68 -6.69 12.38
N LYS A 115 -26.90 -6.29 12.74
CA LYS A 115 -27.92 -5.85 11.79
C LYS A 115 -27.37 -4.71 10.94
N SER A 116 -27.16 -4.97 9.64
CA SER A 116 -26.91 -4.00 8.54
C SER A 116 -26.24 -2.68 8.97
N ALA A 117 -25.14 -2.75 9.71
CA ALA A 117 -24.37 -1.57 10.06
C ALA A 117 -23.56 -1.15 8.84
N ILE A 118 -23.70 0.11 8.44
CA ILE A 118 -22.80 0.75 7.49
C ILE A 118 -21.51 1.06 8.25
N PHE A 119 -20.39 0.61 7.71
CA PHE A 119 -19.06 0.90 8.22
C PHE A 119 -18.33 1.77 7.23
N GLU A 120 -17.71 2.82 7.73
CA GLU A 120 -16.82 3.68 6.96
C GLU A 120 -15.56 3.92 7.77
N MET A 121 -14.40 3.83 7.12
CA MET A 121 -13.12 3.96 7.80
C MET A 121 -12.07 4.62 6.91
N GLU A 122 -11.19 5.37 7.55
CA GLU A 122 -10.00 5.93 6.93
C GLU A 122 -8.78 5.08 7.28
N ILE A 123 -7.93 4.82 6.28
CA ILE A 123 -6.63 4.19 6.48
C ILE A 123 -5.56 5.17 6.00
N PHE A 124 -4.64 5.52 6.88
CA PHE A 124 -3.53 6.41 6.57
C PHE A 124 -2.23 5.86 7.15
N LYS A 125 -1.12 6.17 6.48
CA LYS A 125 0.24 5.80 6.93
C LYS A 125 0.80 6.97 7.71
N GLU A 126 1.19 6.74 8.96
CA GLU A 126 1.87 7.79 9.72
C GLU A 126 3.28 7.98 9.20
N GLN A 127 3.67 9.24 8.99
CA GLN A 127 5.07 9.56 8.75
C GLN A 127 5.79 9.47 10.10
N SER A 128 6.74 8.55 10.21
CA SER A 128 7.66 8.54 11.34
C SER A 128 8.34 9.90 11.39
N LYS A 129 8.06 10.69 12.45
CA LYS A 129 8.81 11.90 12.73
C LYS A 129 10.28 11.49 12.84
N ARG A 130 11.10 11.83 11.85
CA ARG A 130 12.54 11.89 12.06
C ARG A 130 12.75 12.92 13.17
N ASN A 131 13.08 12.46 14.37
CA ASN A 131 13.59 13.35 15.41
C ASN A 131 14.87 13.97 14.84
N ASN A 132 14.83 15.28 14.61
CA ASN A 132 16.04 16.09 14.40
C ASN A 132 16.81 16.19 15.71
#